data_AF-A0A4Q7J2R0-F1
#
_entry.id   AF-A0A4Q7J2R0-F1
#
_cell.length_a   1.000
_cell.length_b   1.000
_cell.length_c   1.000
_cell.angle_alpha   90.00
_cell.angle_beta   90.00
_cell.angle_gamma   90.00
#
_symmetry.space_group_name_H-M   'P 1'
#
loop_
_entity.id
_entity.type
_entity.pdbx_description
1 polymer ?
#
loop_
_entity_poly.entity_id
_entity_poly.type
_entity_poly.pdbx_seq_one_letter_code
_entity_poly.pdbx_strand_id
1 'polypeptide(L)'
;MAVIVHRCTTCQHPDLFHSDRADGTLGPCSYGLCREPSHAFGPPEILPTWRPATLTGPAVPDPALTEPGTRGTGLGALCGCEDCWALFHAHASADDGAGHVAAVA
;
A
#
# COMPACT_ATOMS: atom_id res chain seq x y z
N MET A 1 6.70 -7.05 0.57
CA MET A 1 6.72 -5.70 0.12
C MET A 1 5.96 -5.02 1.21
N ALA A 2 4.65 -4.96 1.22
CA ALA A 2 3.89 -4.04 2.05
C ALA A 2 3.68 -2.74 1.31
N VAL A 3 2.42 -2.33 1.36
CA VAL A 3 1.89 -1.25 0.57
C VAL A 3 0.98 -0.44 1.45
N ILE A 4 0.97 0.86 1.24
CA ILE A 4 0.02 1.75 1.90
C ILE A 4 -1.25 1.78 1.07
N VAL A 5 -2.38 1.52 1.70
CA VAL A 5 -3.70 1.46 1.04
C VAL A 5 -4.71 2.33 1.79
N HIS A 6 -5.80 2.65 1.11
CA HIS A 6 -7.02 3.08 1.77
C HIS A 6 -8.07 1.96 1.73
N ARG A 7 -8.86 1.86 2.78
CA ARG A 7 -10.09 1.05 2.76
C ARG A 7 -11.25 1.91 2.32
N CYS A 8 -12.17 1.33 1.55
CA CYS A 8 -13.49 1.92 1.36
C CYS A 8 -14.22 1.96 2.71
N THR A 9 -14.69 3.12 3.16
CA THR A 9 -15.44 3.22 4.43
C THR A 9 -16.74 2.42 4.42
N THR A 10 -17.35 2.25 3.24
CA THR A 10 -18.63 1.54 3.08
C THR A 10 -18.45 0.03 3.01
N CYS A 11 -17.53 -0.44 2.15
CA CYS A 11 -17.38 -1.87 1.85
C CYS A 11 -16.16 -2.54 2.51
N GLN A 12 -15.28 -1.76 3.13
CA GLN A 12 -14.08 -2.21 3.87
C GLN A 12 -13.03 -3.02 3.08
N HIS A 13 -13.23 -3.20 1.77
CA HIS A 13 -12.18 -3.75 0.91
C HIS A 13 -11.00 -2.76 0.80
N PRO A 14 -9.76 -3.26 0.74
CA PRO A 14 -8.63 -2.43 0.36
C PRO A 14 -8.79 -2.05 -1.11
N ASP A 15 -8.76 -0.76 -1.42
CA ASP A 15 -8.85 -0.27 -2.80
C ASP A 15 -7.57 0.51 -3.14
N LEU A 16 -7.00 0.22 -4.31
CA LEU A 16 -5.66 0.64 -4.69
C LEU A 16 -5.55 0.81 -6.21
N PHE A 17 -6.19 1.82 -6.81
CA PHE A 17 -5.82 2.18 -8.18
C PHE A 17 -5.94 3.68 -8.40
N HIS A 18 -4.85 4.33 -8.79
CA HIS A 18 -5.01 5.54 -9.60
C HIS A 18 -5.69 5.14 -10.90
N SER A 19 -6.76 5.84 -11.28
CA SER A 19 -7.12 5.90 -12.69
C SER A 19 -5.94 6.56 -13.41
N ASP A 20 -5.26 5.82 -14.28
CA ASP A 20 -4.33 6.43 -15.23
C ASP A 20 -5.10 7.57 -15.92
N ARG A 21 -4.65 8.83 -15.79
CA ARG A 21 -5.24 9.90 -16.60
C ARG A 21 -4.87 9.66 -18.05
N ALA A 22 -5.73 10.13 -18.96
CA ALA A 22 -5.50 10.00 -20.40
C ALA A 22 -4.18 10.66 -20.87
N ASP A 23 -3.59 11.54 -20.05
CA ASP A 23 -2.30 12.20 -20.29
C ASP A 23 -1.08 11.47 -19.68
N GLY A 24 -1.29 10.30 -19.07
CA GLY A 24 -0.22 9.52 -18.44
C GLY A 24 0.23 10.04 -17.07
N THR A 25 -0.43 11.07 -16.53
CA THR A 25 -0.18 11.52 -15.16
C THR A 25 -0.98 10.71 -14.15
N LEU A 26 -0.46 10.65 -12.92
CA LEU A 26 -1.16 10.03 -11.80
C LEU A 26 -2.43 10.84 -11.45
N GLY A 27 -3.58 10.16 -11.50
CA GLY A 27 -4.87 10.69 -11.05
C GLY A 27 -4.88 11.02 -9.54
N PRO A 28 -5.91 11.73 -9.03
CA PRO A 28 -6.23 11.60 -7.61
C PRO A 28 -6.46 10.12 -7.29
N CYS A 29 -6.26 9.72 -6.04
CA CYS A 29 -6.58 8.36 -5.64
C CYS A 29 -8.05 8.08 -5.95
N SER A 30 -8.31 6.95 -6.62
CA SER A 30 -9.64 6.55 -7.05
C SER A 30 -9.92 5.12 -6.62
N TYR A 31 -11.19 4.77 -6.50
CA TYR A 31 -11.59 3.38 -6.36
C TYR A 31 -11.49 2.73 -7.72
N GLY A 32 -10.61 1.74 -7.86
CA GLY A 32 -10.53 1.01 -9.13
C GLY A 32 -11.72 0.07 -9.31
N LEU A 33 -12.29 -0.44 -8.21
CA LEU A 33 -13.26 -1.54 -8.24
C LEU A 33 -14.51 -1.32 -7.37
N CYS A 34 -14.55 -0.33 -6.46
CA CYS A 34 -15.77 -0.02 -5.71
C CYS A 34 -16.84 0.60 -6.62
N ARG A 35 -18.03 -0.03 -6.67
CA ARG A 35 -19.18 0.47 -7.46
C ARG A 35 -20.25 1.17 -6.62
N GLU A 36 -20.03 1.32 -5.31
CA GLU A 36 -21.00 1.97 -4.44
C GLU A 36 -21.13 3.47 -4.75
N PRO A 37 -22.35 4.05 -4.76
CA PRO A 37 -22.57 5.45 -5.11
C PRO A 37 -22.01 6.43 -4.08
N SER A 38 -21.92 6.00 -2.82
CA SER A 38 -21.31 6.77 -1.73
C SER A 38 -20.18 5.96 -1.10
N HIS A 39 -18.96 6.38 -1.41
CA HIS A 39 -17.74 5.86 -0.80
C HIS A 39 -16.81 7.01 -0.39
N ALA A 40 -16.07 6.81 0.70
CA ALA A 40 -15.04 7.73 1.18
C ALA A 40 -13.78 6.95 1.57
N PHE A 41 -12.62 7.61 1.47
CA PHE A 41 -11.36 6.99 1.82
C PHE A 41 -11.26 6.92 3.34
N GLY A 42 -11.13 5.71 3.87
CA GLY A 42 -10.71 5.54 5.25
C GLY A 42 -9.27 6.03 5.45
N PRO A 43 -8.79 6.11 6.70
CA PRO A 43 -7.38 6.45 6.96
C PRO A 43 -6.43 5.48 6.23
N PRO A 44 -5.25 5.95 5.79
CA PRO A 44 -4.27 5.07 5.18
C PRO A 44 -3.78 4.02 6.18
N GLU A 45 -3.51 2.82 5.70
CA GLU A 45 -2.95 1.72 6.51
C GLU A 45 -1.84 0.98 5.75
N ILE A 46 -0.91 0.38 6.48
CA ILE A 46 0.11 -0.50 5.90
C ILE A 46 -0.44 -1.92 5.84
N LEU A 47 -0.57 -2.46 4.64
CA LEU A 47 -0.88 -3.87 4.43
C LEU A 47 0.39 -4.65 4.12
N PRO A 48 0.78 -5.64 4.96
CA PRO A 48 1.94 -6.48 4.68
C PRO A 48 1.71 -7.32 3.42
N THR A 49 2.74 -7.47 2.59
CA THR A 49 2.70 -8.46 1.51
C THR A 49 3.68 -9.59 1.75
N TRP A 50 3.40 -10.71 1.10
CA TRP A 50 4.09 -11.97 1.35
C TRP A 50 4.99 -12.35 0.19
N ARG A 51 6.21 -12.66 0.59
CA ARG A 51 7.33 -13.34 -0.05
C ARG A 51 7.34 -14.85 -0.21
N PRO A 52 7.38 -15.52 -1.37
CA PRO A 52 7.85 -16.90 -1.36
C PRO A 52 9.29 -16.94 -0.79
N ALA A 53 9.54 -17.69 0.29
CA ALA A 53 10.89 -17.89 0.80
C ALA A 53 11.71 -18.82 -0.10
N THR A 54 11.03 -19.84 -0.64
CA THR A 54 11.50 -20.72 -1.71
C THR A 54 10.30 -21.03 -2.62
N LEU A 55 10.54 -21.68 -3.77
CA LEU A 55 9.47 -22.01 -4.74
C LEU A 55 8.33 -22.86 -4.14
N THR A 56 8.61 -23.66 -3.11
CA THR A 56 7.65 -24.56 -2.46
C THR A 56 7.54 -24.37 -0.95
N GLY A 57 8.31 -23.43 -0.39
CA GLY A 57 8.33 -23.15 1.04
C GLY A 57 7.22 -22.19 1.47
N PRO A 58 7.03 -22.02 2.79
CA PRO A 58 6.06 -21.08 3.31
C PRO A 58 6.41 -19.65 2.87
N ALA A 59 5.38 -18.84 2.65
CA ALA A 59 5.60 -17.43 2.39
C ALA A 59 6.04 -16.73 3.69
N VAL A 60 6.98 -15.80 3.56
CA VAL A 60 7.47 -14.94 4.65
C VAL A 60 6.97 -13.52 4.45
N PRO A 61 6.75 -12.74 5.52
CA PRO A 61 6.51 -11.31 5.38
C PRO A 61 7.68 -10.69 4.61
N ASP A 62 7.37 -9.93 3.58
CA ASP A 62 8.39 -9.19 2.89
C ASP A 62 8.36 -7.77 3.46
N PRO A 63 9.44 -7.32 4.14
CA PRO A 63 9.44 -6.10 4.96
C PRO A 63 9.57 -4.79 4.16
N ALA A 64 9.82 -4.85 2.85
CA ALA A 64 10.07 -3.65 2.06
C ALA A 64 8.80 -2.85 1.77
N LEU A 65 8.50 -1.82 2.57
CA LEU A 65 7.40 -0.91 2.31
C LEU A 65 7.62 -0.16 0.98
N THR A 66 6.65 -0.21 0.08
CA THR A 66 6.72 0.51 -1.19
C THR A 66 6.31 1.96 -1.04
N GLU A 67 7.05 2.84 -1.71
CA GLU A 67 6.75 4.26 -1.79
C GLU A 67 5.37 4.50 -2.43
N PRO A 68 4.55 5.39 -1.84
CA PRO A 68 3.31 5.87 -2.44
C PRO A 68 3.51 6.35 -3.89
N GLY A 69 2.52 6.14 -4.76
CA GLY A 69 2.60 6.52 -6.18
C GLY A 69 3.45 5.58 -7.06
N THR A 70 4.18 4.63 -6.50
CA THR A 70 4.96 3.65 -7.29
C THR A 70 4.04 2.78 -8.13
N ARG A 71 4.41 2.55 -9.40
CA ARG A 71 3.75 1.57 -10.26
C ARG A 71 4.34 0.18 -10.03
N GLY A 72 3.63 -0.65 -9.28
CA GLY A 72 4.08 -2.00 -8.94
C GLY A 72 3.78 -3.02 -10.03
N THR A 73 4.62 -4.05 -10.17
CA THR A 73 4.32 -5.21 -11.01
C THR A 73 3.11 -5.96 -10.45
N GLY A 74 1.97 -5.86 -11.13
CA GLY A 74 0.73 -6.56 -10.80
C GLY A 74 -0.25 -5.81 -9.88
N LEU A 75 0.14 -4.65 -9.31
CA LEU A 75 -0.69 -3.87 -8.38
C LEU A 75 -1.17 -2.53 -8.95
N GLY A 76 -0.82 -2.18 -10.19
CA GLY A 76 -1.10 -0.85 -10.75
C GLY A 76 -0.29 0.24 -10.04
N ALA A 77 -0.69 1.50 -10.23
CA ALA A 77 -0.10 2.63 -9.50
C ALA A 77 -0.74 2.77 -8.12
N LEU A 78 0.11 2.75 -7.08
CA LEU A 78 -0.32 2.94 -5.70
C LEU A 78 -0.84 4.36 -5.47
N CYS A 79 -1.70 4.53 -4.47
CA CYS A 79 -2.11 5.88 -4.04
C CYS A 79 -0.88 6.69 -3.59
N GLY A 80 -0.84 7.96 -3.97
CA GLY A 80 0.27 8.90 -3.69
C GLY A 80 -0.20 10.20 -3.05
N CYS A 81 -1.32 10.17 -2.32
CA CYS A 81 -1.83 11.35 -1.62
C CYS A 81 -0.94 11.73 -0.42
N GLU A 82 -1.15 12.93 0.14
CA GLU A 82 -0.40 13.45 1.29
C GLU A 82 -0.47 12.50 2.49
N ASP A 83 -1.64 11.95 2.80
CA ASP A 83 -1.82 11.03 3.93
C ASP A 83 -1.00 9.74 3.76
N CYS A 84 -0.92 9.20 2.53
CA CYS A 84 -0.07 8.05 2.24
C CYS A 84 1.42 8.36 2.44
N TRP A 85 1.87 9.54 1.99
CA TRP A 85 3.24 9.98 2.21
C TRP A 85 3.55 10.24 3.69
N ALA A 86 2.63 10.84 4.43
CA ALA A 86 2.78 11.05 5.86
C ALA A 86 2.96 9.72 6.61
N LEU A 87 2.16 8.69 6.30
CA LEU A 87 2.30 7.37 6.88
C LEU A 87 3.62 6.68 6.48
N PHE A 88 4.03 6.81 5.22
CA PHE A 88 5.31 6.27 4.73
C PHE A 88 6.50 6.85 5.50
N HIS A 89 6.57 8.17 5.65
CA HIS A 89 7.65 8.84 6.37
C HIS A 89 7.63 8.51 7.86
N ALA A 90 6.45 8.40 8.47
CA ALA A 90 6.32 7.98 9.86
C ALA A 90 6.86 6.56 10.09
N HIS A 91 6.62 5.64 9.15
CA HIS A 91 7.15 4.28 9.20
C HIS A 91 8.68 4.25 9.03
N ALA A 92 9.20 4.93 8.01
CA ALA A 92 10.65 5.01 7.77
C ALA A 92 11.40 5.59 8.98
N SER A 93 10.85 6.62 9.61
CA SER A 93 11.43 7.22 10.81
C SER A 93 11.41 6.29 12.02
N ALA A 94 10.44 5.37 12.09
CA ALA A 94 10.37 4.35 13.14
C ALA A 94 11.41 3.25 12.94
N ASP A 95 11.66 2.85 11.69
CA ASP A 95 12.67 1.85 11.34
C ASP A 95 14.10 2.36 11.57
N ASP A 96 14.36 3.65 11.30
CA ASP A 96 15.66 4.30 11.59
C ASP A 96 15.96 4.40 13.10
N GLY A 97 14.92 4.40 13.94
CA GLY A 97 15.03 4.36 15.40
C GLY A 97 15.08 2.93 15.97
N ALA A 98 14.60 1.93 15.23
CA ALA A 98 14.53 0.53 15.62
C ALA A 98 15.74 -0.23 15.04
N GLY A 99 16.93 0.06 15.54
CA GLY A 99 18.09 -0.80 15.31
C GLY A 99 17.78 -2.26 15.69
N HIS A 100 17.62 -3.11 14.68
CA HIS A 100 17.87 -4.56 14.69
C HIS A 100 17.45 -5.33 15.96
N VAL A 101 16.15 -5.55 16.17
CA VAL A 101 15.60 -6.60 17.06
C VAL A 101 14.21 -7.00 16.51
N ALA A 102 13.84 -8.25 16.24
CA ALA A 102 14.43 -9.55 16.51
C ALA A 102 13.98 -10.54 15.42
N ALA A 103 14.89 -11.42 14.99
CA ALA A 103 14.50 -12.74 14.54
C ALA A 103 13.84 -13.45 15.74
N VAL A 104 12.58 -13.86 15.60
CA VAL A 104 11.96 -14.76 16.56
C VAL A 104 12.00 -16.16 15.98
N ALA A 105 12.67 -17.02 16.75
CA ALA A 105 12.96 -18.43 16.54
C ALA A 105 11.71 -19.31 16.39
#